data_AF-A0AAN6G7J9-F1
#
_entry.id   AF-A0AAN6G7J9-F1
#
_cell.length_a   1.000
_cell.length_b   1.000
_cell.length_c   1.000
_cell.angle_alpha   90.00
_cell.angle_beta   90.00
_cell.angle_gamma   90.00
#
_symmetry.space_group_name_H-M   'P 1'
#
loop_
_entity.id
_entity.type
_entity.pdbx_description
1 polymer ?
#
loop_
_entity_poly.entity_id
_entity_poly.type
_entity_poly.pdbx_seq_one_letter_code
_entity_poly.pdbx_strand_id
1 'polypeptide(L)'
;MGGPRKGQIYSETAHVAGVAVKNVTLGYAPTTDSDPSMCGIAWSHPGASFIGDNYDPWLKTAMDSGAMSPGRFSIQYQLGGPATMSFGSGVPKVPDSASWITSDPEAPGFWSLPGGIGSYDSYLIVDPSAISIYGNTQDVMQIIKDLGLQNSTFRDQDNLLGATYPCSNPPELVVTVGNVKVPIAKEVMTFGKDSEGRCVLPVQGSDDQQYPVALGSPFLASLKSIVFDYDKRAVSVTPL
;
A
#
# COMPACT_ATOMS: atom_id res chain seq x y z
N MET A 1 10.79 -2.21 10.73
CA MET A 1 11.58 -1.88 9.51
C MET A 1 13.06 -1.92 9.86
N GLY A 2 13.88 -2.62 9.07
CA GLY A 2 15.33 -2.65 9.25
C GLY A 2 15.97 -1.34 8.79
N GLY A 3 16.97 -0.86 9.53
CA GLY A 3 17.73 0.35 9.17
C GLY A 3 18.52 0.22 7.86
N PRO A 4 19.21 1.29 7.43
CA PRO A 4 19.95 1.30 6.16
C PRO A 4 20.99 0.17 6.13
N ARG A 5 20.95 -0.63 5.06
CA ARG A 5 21.90 -1.74 4.85
C ARG A 5 22.98 -1.30 3.87
N LYS A 6 24.23 -1.71 4.12
CA LYS A 6 25.34 -1.56 3.17
C LYS A 6 25.48 -2.83 2.35
N GLY A 7 25.70 -2.67 1.06
CA GLY A 7 25.78 -3.78 0.12
C GLY A 7 26.57 -3.43 -1.13
N GLN A 8 26.76 -4.43 -1.99
CA GLN A 8 27.27 -4.26 -3.34
C GLN A 8 26.11 -3.97 -4.29
N ILE A 9 26.39 -3.19 -5.33
CA ILE A 9 25.41 -2.83 -6.35
C ILE A 9 25.83 -3.50 -7.65
N TYR A 10 24.88 -4.15 -8.30
CA TYR A 10 25.02 -4.80 -9.59
C TYR A 10 24.05 -4.19 -10.60
N SER A 11 24.37 -4.37 -11.88
CA SER A 11 23.49 -4.05 -13.00
C SER A 11 23.26 -5.33 -13.79
N GLU A 12 22.01 -5.75 -13.92
CA GLU A 12 21.67 -7.03 -14.56
C GLU A 12 20.36 -6.97 -15.35
N THR A 13 20.07 -8.06 -16.06
CA THR A 13 18.72 -8.28 -16.61
C THR A 13 17.81 -8.92 -15.57
N ALA A 14 16.70 -8.25 -15.23
CA ALA A 14 15.69 -8.76 -14.32
C ALA A 14 14.43 -9.20 -15.08
N HIS A 15 13.89 -10.36 -14.71
CA HIS A 15 12.64 -10.90 -15.23
C HIS A 15 11.57 -10.89 -14.14
N VAL A 16 10.52 -10.09 -14.31
CA VAL A 16 9.39 -10.00 -13.37
C VAL A 16 8.09 -10.22 -14.15
N ALA A 17 7.31 -11.23 -13.78
CA ALA A 17 6.02 -11.55 -14.39
C ALA A 17 6.06 -11.57 -15.94
N GLY A 18 7.14 -12.12 -16.52
CA GLY A 18 7.34 -12.21 -17.97
C GLY A 18 7.91 -10.95 -18.63
N VAL A 19 8.08 -9.85 -17.90
CA VAL A 19 8.73 -8.62 -18.38
C VAL A 19 10.23 -8.71 -18.15
N ALA A 20 11.01 -8.67 -19.22
CA ALA A 20 12.48 -8.66 -19.18
C ALA A 20 13.00 -7.22 -19.29
N VAL A 21 13.74 -6.77 -18.30
CA VAL A 21 14.29 -5.41 -18.24
C VAL A 21 15.80 -5.50 -18.07
N LYS A 22 16.54 -4.86 -18.99
CA LYS A 22 18.01 -4.82 -18.94
C LYS A 22 18.50 -3.66 -18.08
N ASN A 23 19.73 -3.76 -17.58
CA ASN A 23 20.41 -2.72 -16.81
C ASN A 23 19.64 -2.29 -15.54
N VAL A 24 18.96 -3.24 -14.90
CA VAL A 24 18.27 -3.02 -13.63
C VAL A 24 19.30 -2.97 -12.52
N THR A 25 19.19 -1.96 -11.66
CA THR A 25 20.04 -1.86 -10.46
C THR A 25 19.56 -2.86 -9.41
N LEU A 26 20.46 -3.74 -8.96
CA LEU A 26 20.20 -4.70 -7.90
C LEU A 26 21.16 -4.46 -6.73
N GLY A 27 20.61 -4.27 -5.54
CA GLY A 27 21.37 -4.20 -4.29
C GLY A 27 21.54 -5.58 -3.68
N TYR A 28 22.77 -5.99 -3.41
CA TYR A 28 23.10 -7.18 -2.64
C TYR A 28 23.67 -6.79 -1.29
N ALA A 29 22.91 -7.03 -0.23
CA ALA A 29 23.43 -6.99 1.12
C ALA A 29 23.60 -8.44 1.60
N PRO A 30 24.80 -8.91 1.95
CA PRO A 30 24.95 -10.22 2.57
C PRO A 30 24.21 -10.21 3.90
N THR A 31 23.10 -10.94 4.01
CA THR A 31 22.37 -11.06 5.27
C THR A 31 22.82 -12.30 6.03
N THR A 32 23.08 -12.16 7.34
CA THR A 32 23.07 -13.27 8.31
C THR A 32 21.67 -13.53 8.85
N ASP A 33 20.73 -12.62 8.60
CA ASP A 33 19.39 -12.66 9.15
C ASP A 33 18.38 -13.09 8.08
N SER A 34 17.44 -13.93 8.49
CA SER A 34 16.31 -14.47 7.74
C SER A 34 15.24 -13.43 7.39
N ASP A 35 15.63 -12.16 7.24
CA ASP A 35 14.70 -11.07 6.94
C ASP A 35 14.30 -11.19 5.46
N PRO A 36 13.00 -11.33 5.14
CA PRO A 36 12.56 -11.45 3.77
C PRO A 36 12.93 -10.19 2.99
N SER A 37 13.49 -10.38 1.79
CA SER A 37 13.76 -9.30 0.85
C SER A 37 12.45 -8.56 0.53
N MET A 38 12.40 -7.26 0.84
CA MET A 38 11.27 -6.40 0.50
C MET A 38 11.44 -5.85 -0.93
N CYS A 39 10.47 -6.10 -1.80
CA CYS A 39 10.36 -5.47 -3.12
C CYS A 39 9.31 -4.37 -3.04
N GLY A 40 9.73 -3.10 -3.06
CA GLY A 40 8.83 -1.95 -3.04
C GLY A 40 8.21 -1.67 -4.42
N ILE A 41 6.97 -1.18 -4.43
CA ILE A 41 6.22 -0.73 -5.64
C ILE A 41 6.14 0.82 -5.61
N ALA A 42 7.22 1.46 -5.17
CA ALA A 42 7.30 2.91 -5.07
C ALA A 42 7.20 3.57 -6.46
N TRP A 43 6.57 4.74 -6.51
CA TRP A 43 6.71 5.61 -7.66
C TRP A 43 8.16 6.09 -7.71
N SER A 44 8.78 6.01 -8.87
CA SER A 44 10.14 6.50 -9.04
C SER A 44 10.20 8.01 -9.26
N HIS A 45 10.24 8.79 -8.18
CA HIS A 45 10.94 10.07 -8.29
C HIS A 45 12.42 9.73 -8.54
N PRO A 46 13.14 10.47 -9.40
CA PRO A 46 14.58 10.35 -9.47
C PRO A 46 15.17 10.46 -8.06
N GLY A 47 15.80 9.38 -7.60
CA GLY A 47 16.35 9.25 -6.25
C GLY A 47 15.45 8.68 -5.15
N ALA A 48 14.20 8.30 -5.44
CA ALA A 48 13.35 7.53 -4.50
C ALA A 48 13.72 6.03 -4.42
N SER A 49 14.90 5.66 -4.92
CA SER A 49 15.39 4.28 -4.83
C SER A 49 15.95 4.01 -3.45
N PHE A 50 15.54 2.90 -2.85
CA PHE A 50 16.13 2.38 -1.60
C PHE A 50 17.64 2.05 -1.74
N ILE A 51 18.18 2.02 -2.95
CA ILE A 51 19.60 1.81 -3.24
C ILE A 51 20.39 3.14 -3.21
N GLY A 52 19.71 4.28 -3.37
CA GLY A 52 20.27 5.62 -3.33
C GLY A 52 19.94 6.49 -4.56
N ASP A 53 20.29 7.77 -4.47
CA ASP A 53 19.77 8.82 -5.36
C ASP A 53 20.13 8.67 -6.85
N ASN A 54 21.19 7.90 -7.15
CA ASN A 54 21.72 7.73 -8.50
C ASN A 54 21.18 6.50 -9.23
N TYR A 55 20.23 5.78 -8.63
CA TYR A 55 19.74 4.52 -9.17
C TYR A 55 18.23 4.57 -9.38
N ASP A 56 17.80 4.10 -10.54
CA ASP A 56 16.39 3.96 -10.85
C ASP A 56 15.85 2.63 -10.29
N PRO A 57 14.63 2.63 -9.71
CA PRO A 57 13.98 1.39 -9.31
C PRO A 57 13.52 0.61 -10.55
N TRP A 58 13.34 -0.71 -10.39
CA TRP A 58 12.97 -1.61 -11.49
C TRP A 58 11.78 -1.10 -12.32
N LEU A 59 10.72 -0.62 -11.68
CA LEU A 59 9.51 -0.15 -12.36
C LEU A 59 9.80 1.03 -13.31
N LYS A 60 10.67 1.96 -12.91
CA LYS A 60 11.12 3.07 -13.77
C LYS A 60 11.89 2.56 -14.98
N THR A 61 12.86 1.68 -14.75
CA THR A 61 13.67 1.10 -15.82
C THR A 61 12.81 0.31 -16.81
N ALA A 62 11.80 -0.42 -16.32
CA ALA A 62 10.85 -1.16 -17.14
C ALA A 62 10.01 -0.24 -18.03
N MET A 63 9.56 0.89 -17.46
CA MET A 63 8.80 1.92 -18.16
C MET A 63 9.65 2.63 -19.22
N ASP A 64 10.81 3.17 -18.84
CA ASP A 64 11.67 3.96 -19.72
C ASP A 64 12.23 3.14 -20.89
N SER A 65 12.45 1.84 -20.68
CA SER A 65 12.89 0.91 -21.74
C SER A 65 11.76 0.50 -22.69
N GLY A 66 10.51 0.87 -22.41
CA GLY A 66 9.33 0.43 -23.17
C GLY A 66 8.97 -1.04 -22.96
N ALA A 67 9.58 -1.73 -21.98
CA ALA A 67 9.30 -3.13 -21.68
C ALA A 67 7.88 -3.33 -21.11
N MET A 68 7.29 -2.27 -20.56
CA MET A 68 5.89 -2.23 -20.12
C MET A 68 5.06 -1.34 -21.05
N SER A 69 4.41 -1.94 -22.05
CA SER A 69 3.48 -1.23 -22.93
C SER A 69 2.08 -1.90 -22.91
N PRO A 70 1.02 -1.18 -22.49
CA PRO A 70 1.01 0.19 -21.96
C PRO A 70 1.74 0.31 -20.62
N GLY A 71 2.08 1.53 -20.23
CA GLY A 71 2.80 1.87 -19.01
C GLY A 71 2.02 1.68 -17.70
N ARG A 72 1.50 0.47 -17.48
CA ARG A 72 0.55 0.16 -16.42
C ARG A 72 0.95 -1.08 -15.65
N PHE A 73 0.55 -1.11 -14.38
CA PHE A 73 0.54 -2.33 -13.60
C PHE A 73 -0.72 -2.40 -12.73
N SER A 74 -1.06 -3.59 -12.25
CA SER A 74 -2.19 -3.80 -11.36
C SER A 74 -1.84 -4.72 -10.22
N ILE A 75 -2.53 -4.54 -9.10
CA ILE A 75 -2.51 -5.47 -7.98
C ILE A 75 -3.94 -5.94 -7.73
N GLN A 76 -4.10 -7.25 -7.56
CA GLN A 76 -5.37 -7.91 -7.27
C GLN A 76 -5.15 -8.85 -6.09
N TYR A 77 -5.76 -8.55 -4.95
CA TYR A 77 -5.77 -9.44 -3.80
C TYR A 77 -6.96 -10.38 -3.92
N GLN A 78 -6.74 -11.64 -3.54
CA GLN A 78 -7.82 -12.61 -3.41
C GLN A 78 -7.89 -13.09 -1.96
N LEU A 79 -9.05 -12.90 -1.33
CA LEU A 79 -9.29 -13.42 0.02
C LEU A 79 -9.14 -14.95 0.03
N GLY A 80 -8.24 -15.45 0.88
CA GLY A 80 -7.94 -16.88 0.98
C GLY A 80 -7.24 -17.48 -0.26
N GLY A 81 -6.75 -16.65 -1.18
CA GLY A 81 -6.10 -17.06 -2.42
C GLY A 81 -4.82 -16.29 -2.72
N PRO A 82 -4.16 -16.60 -3.85
CA PRO A 82 -2.96 -15.88 -4.27
C PRO A 82 -3.29 -14.45 -4.71
N ALA A 83 -2.46 -13.49 -4.32
CA ALA A 83 -2.49 -12.17 -4.92
C ALA A 83 -1.80 -12.21 -6.31
N THR A 84 -2.32 -11.43 -7.26
CA THR A 84 -1.76 -11.31 -8.61
C THR A 84 -1.27 -9.89 -8.84
N MET A 85 -0.06 -9.78 -9.37
CA MET A 85 0.47 -8.54 -9.93
C MET A 85 0.63 -8.72 -11.44
N SER A 86 0.21 -7.72 -12.21
CA SER A 86 0.26 -7.75 -13.67
C SER A 86 0.86 -6.47 -14.21
N PHE A 87 1.55 -6.55 -15.35
CA PHE A 87 2.28 -5.44 -15.97
C PHE A 87 1.97 -5.36 -17.45
N GLY A 88 2.03 -4.17 -18.04
CA GLY A 88 1.89 -3.98 -19.48
C GLY A 88 0.55 -4.46 -20.01
N SER A 89 0.60 -5.25 -21.09
CA SER A 89 -0.56 -5.87 -21.72
C SER A 89 -1.27 -6.92 -20.86
N GLY A 90 -0.64 -7.40 -19.79
CA GLY A 90 -1.25 -8.33 -18.83
C GLY A 90 -2.19 -7.63 -17.82
N VAL A 91 -2.18 -6.31 -17.76
CA VAL A 91 -3.06 -5.53 -16.87
C VAL A 91 -4.51 -5.67 -17.31
N PRO A 92 -5.47 -5.95 -16.40
CA PRO A 92 -6.88 -5.99 -16.73
C PRO A 92 -7.37 -4.72 -17.42
N LYS A 93 -8.29 -4.88 -18.38
CA LYS A 93 -8.90 -3.73 -19.02
C LYS A 93 -9.67 -2.90 -17.99
N VAL A 94 -9.22 -1.65 -17.80
CA VAL A 94 -9.98 -0.64 -17.05
C VAL A 94 -11.17 -0.20 -17.92
N PRO A 95 -12.42 -0.24 -17.42
CA PRO A 95 -13.58 0.26 -18.16
C PRO A 95 -13.41 1.73 -18.55
N ASP A 96 -13.91 2.12 -19.72
CA ASP A 96 -13.80 3.52 -20.19
C ASP A 96 -14.56 4.51 -19.28
N SER A 97 -15.53 4.01 -18.51
CA SER A 97 -16.29 4.76 -17.50
C SER A 97 -15.60 4.85 -16.13
N ALA A 98 -14.47 4.16 -15.94
CA ALA A 98 -13.77 4.17 -14.65
C ALA A 98 -13.14 5.54 -14.38
N SER A 99 -13.16 5.95 -13.11
CA SER A 99 -12.50 7.19 -12.68
C SER A 99 -11.00 6.95 -12.49
N TRP A 100 -10.20 7.83 -13.07
CA TRP A 100 -8.76 7.90 -12.82
C TRP A 100 -8.51 8.97 -11.76
N ILE A 101 -7.87 8.57 -10.67
CA ILE A 101 -7.58 9.42 -9.52
C ILE A 101 -6.12 9.81 -9.61
N THR A 102 -5.85 11.09 -9.85
CA THR A 102 -4.49 11.61 -9.97
C THR A 102 -3.78 11.54 -8.62
N SER A 103 -2.54 11.06 -8.64
CA SER A 103 -1.66 11.04 -7.47
C SER A 103 -1.17 12.46 -7.14
N ASP A 104 -0.91 12.72 -5.87
CA ASP A 104 -0.36 13.99 -5.38
C ASP A 104 0.93 14.34 -6.14
N PRO A 105 0.98 15.47 -6.88
CA PRO A 105 2.19 15.90 -7.56
C PRO A 105 3.31 16.34 -6.59
N GLU A 106 2.97 16.72 -5.36
CA GLU A 106 3.90 17.24 -4.34
C GLU A 106 4.45 16.14 -3.40
N ALA A 107 3.98 14.89 -3.53
CA ALA A 107 4.49 13.73 -2.80
C ALA A 107 5.28 12.78 -3.72
N PRO A 108 6.45 13.20 -4.26
CA PRO A 108 7.24 12.37 -5.15
C PRO A 108 7.72 11.10 -4.43
N GLY A 109 7.33 9.92 -4.93
CA GLY A 109 7.81 8.64 -4.38
C GLY A 109 6.69 7.65 -4.00
N PHE A 110 5.50 8.17 -3.71
CA PHE A 110 4.37 7.36 -3.27
C PHE A 110 3.18 7.48 -4.22
N TRP A 111 2.33 6.45 -4.25
CA TRP A 111 0.99 6.53 -4.82
C TRP A 111 0.06 7.16 -3.79
N SER A 112 0.16 8.49 -3.68
CA SER A 112 -0.60 9.32 -2.74
C SER A 112 -1.88 9.81 -3.40
N LEU A 113 -3.03 9.35 -2.93
CA LEU A 113 -4.33 9.65 -3.53
C LEU A 113 -5.16 10.52 -2.59
N PRO A 114 -5.88 11.55 -3.09
CA PRO A 114 -6.80 12.32 -2.24
C PRO A 114 -7.89 11.39 -1.71
N GLY A 115 -8.24 11.51 -0.43
CA GLY A 115 -9.19 10.59 0.19
C GLY A 115 -9.36 10.77 1.69
N GLY A 116 -10.15 9.89 2.28
CA GLY A 116 -10.48 9.99 3.70
C GLY A 116 -11.08 8.74 4.30
N ILE A 117 -11.16 8.72 5.62
CA ILE A 117 -11.76 7.65 6.42
C ILE A 117 -12.60 8.31 7.52
N GLY A 118 -13.93 8.22 7.42
CA GLY A 118 -14.81 8.97 8.33
C GLY A 118 -14.70 10.47 8.10
N SER A 119 -14.36 11.21 9.15
CA SER A 119 -14.10 12.67 9.10
C SER A 119 -12.63 13.01 8.83
N TYR A 120 -11.72 12.03 8.86
CA TYR A 120 -10.34 12.22 8.39
C TYR A 120 -10.35 12.39 6.87
N ASP A 121 -9.79 13.50 6.38
CA ASP A 121 -9.71 13.85 4.96
C ASP A 121 -8.33 14.44 4.65
N SER A 122 -7.58 13.79 3.77
CA SER A 122 -6.18 14.10 3.44
C SER A 122 -5.73 13.37 2.17
N TYR A 123 -4.41 13.22 1.98
CA TYR A 123 -3.85 12.24 1.05
C TYR A 123 -3.60 10.90 1.75
N LEU A 124 -3.86 9.81 1.03
CA LEU A 124 -3.68 8.44 1.48
C LEU A 124 -2.62 7.76 0.61
N ILE A 125 -1.67 7.06 1.21
CA ILE A 125 -0.64 6.30 0.47
C ILE A 125 -1.16 4.89 0.21
N VAL A 126 -1.09 4.40 -1.02
CA VAL A 126 -1.31 2.97 -1.28
C VAL A 126 -0.02 2.20 -1.03
N ASP A 127 0.00 1.36 0.01
CA ASP A 127 1.20 0.60 0.42
C ASP A 127 0.91 -0.92 0.50
N PRO A 128 1.23 -1.68 -0.56
CA PRO A 128 1.01 -3.13 -0.57
C PRO A 128 1.91 -3.91 0.39
N SER A 129 2.93 -3.28 0.97
CA SER A 129 3.77 -3.90 2.00
C SER A 129 3.19 -3.76 3.41
N ALA A 130 2.28 -2.80 3.62
CA ALA A 130 1.61 -2.61 4.89
C ALA A 130 0.57 -3.72 5.13
N ILE A 131 0.63 -4.34 6.31
CA ILE A 131 -0.30 -5.39 6.73
C ILE A 131 -1.58 -4.86 7.40
N SER A 132 -1.65 -3.55 7.61
CA SER A 132 -2.74 -2.82 8.27
C SER A 132 -2.94 -1.46 7.61
N ILE A 133 -3.95 -0.71 8.03
CA ILE A 133 -4.02 0.73 7.73
C ILE A 133 -3.19 1.45 8.79
N TYR A 134 -2.10 2.09 8.38
CA TYR A 134 -1.17 2.76 9.30
C TYR A 134 -1.29 4.28 9.21
N GLY A 135 -1.17 4.97 10.33
CA GLY A 135 -1.10 6.43 10.37
C GLY A 135 -0.35 6.92 11.60
N ASN A 136 -0.22 8.24 11.72
CA ASN A 136 0.21 8.80 13.00
C ASN A 136 -0.89 8.60 14.06
N THR A 137 -0.50 8.63 15.34
CA THR A 137 -1.44 8.44 16.46
C THR A 137 -2.63 9.41 16.43
N GLN A 138 -2.44 10.66 16.02
CA GLN A 138 -3.51 11.67 16.00
C GLN A 138 -4.58 11.34 14.95
N ASP A 139 -4.16 11.04 13.72
CA ASP A 139 -5.03 10.68 12.60
C ASP A 139 -5.77 9.37 12.89
N VAL A 140 -5.06 8.35 13.39
CA VAL A 140 -5.68 7.07 13.74
C VAL A 140 -6.67 7.21 14.89
N MET A 141 -6.36 8.03 15.90
CA MET A 141 -7.30 8.31 16.98
C MET A 141 -8.57 9.02 16.47
N GLN A 142 -8.46 9.90 15.47
CA GLN A 142 -9.63 10.51 14.83
C GLN A 142 -10.50 9.46 14.14
N ILE A 143 -9.88 8.57 13.34
CA ILE A 143 -10.58 7.45 12.68
C ILE A 143 -11.28 6.56 13.71
N ILE A 144 -10.60 6.18 14.79
CA ILE A 144 -11.17 5.35 15.87
C ILE A 144 -12.37 6.03 16.54
N LYS A 145 -12.32 7.35 16.76
CA LYS A 145 -13.43 8.11 17.34
C LYS A 145 -14.64 8.14 16.41
N ASP A 146 -14.43 8.29 15.11
CA ASP A 146 -15.51 8.29 14.12
C ASP A 146 -16.23 6.95 14.05
N LEU A 147 -15.52 5.85 14.34
CA LEU A 147 -16.09 4.51 14.48
C LEU A 147 -16.75 4.26 15.85
N GLY A 148 -16.69 5.22 16.78
CA GLY A 148 -17.24 5.09 18.14
C GLY A 148 -16.44 4.13 19.05
N LEU A 149 -15.15 3.91 18.76
CA LEU A 149 -14.30 2.93 19.44
C LEU A 149 -13.28 3.56 20.41
N GLN A 150 -13.40 4.85 20.72
CA GLN A 150 -12.45 5.59 21.56
C GLN A 150 -12.27 5.04 22.98
N ASN A 151 -13.27 4.33 23.50
CA ASN A 151 -13.22 3.69 24.83
C ASN A 151 -12.68 2.25 24.78
N SER A 152 -12.25 1.77 23.61
CA SER A 152 -11.71 0.42 23.41
C SER A 152 -10.33 0.46 22.75
N THR A 153 -9.59 1.55 22.98
CA THR A 153 -8.22 1.72 22.50
C THR A 153 -7.21 1.02 23.40
N PHE A 154 -6.10 0.59 22.81
CA PHE A 154 -4.96 0.03 23.54
C PHE A 154 -3.65 0.46 22.87
N ARG A 155 -2.53 0.19 23.55
CA ARG A 155 -1.20 0.17 22.92
C ARG A 155 -0.60 -1.22 23.02
N ASP A 156 -0.04 -1.73 21.93
CA ASP A 156 0.61 -3.04 21.90
C ASP A 156 2.06 -2.97 22.42
N GLN A 157 2.79 -4.10 22.34
CA GLN A 157 4.18 -4.16 22.80
C GLN A 157 5.13 -3.25 22.01
N ASP A 158 4.76 -2.87 20.80
CA ASP A 158 5.51 -1.99 19.90
C ASP A 158 5.02 -0.53 20.05
N ASN A 159 4.23 -0.25 21.09
CA ASN A 159 3.64 1.04 21.40
C ASN A 159 2.70 1.57 20.31
N LEU A 160 2.17 0.71 19.43
CA LEU A 160 1.22 1.11 18.41
C LEU A 160 -0.18 1.29 19.03
N LEU A 161 -0.81 2.43 18.75
CA LEU A 161 -2.22 2.66 19.06
C LEU A 161 -3.10 1.74 18.21
N GLY A 162 -3.97 0.98 18.86
CA GLY A 162 -5.02 0.19 18.19
C GLY A 162 -6.36 0.33 18.90
N ALA A 163 -7.40 -0.27 18.34
CA ALA A 163 -8.72 -0.39 18.98
C ALA A 163 -9.30 -1.80 18.80
N THR A 164 -10.15 -2.22 19.74
CA THR A 164 -10.88 -3.49 19.65
C THR A 164 -12.39 -3.29 19.60
N TYR A 165 -13.09 -4.23 18.98
CA TYR A 165 -14.54 -4.21 18.85
C TYR A 165 -15.15 -5.62 19.06
N PRO A 166 -16.44 -5.73 19.42
CA PRO A 166 -17.09 -7.02 19.54
C PRO A 166 -17.13 -7.72 18.18
N CYS A 167 -16.55 -8.93 18.07
CA CYS A 167 -16.46 -9.64 16.79
C CYS A 167 -17.81 -9.89 16.10
N SER A 168 -18.91 -9.96 16.87
CA SER A 168 -20.27 -10.12 16.35
C SER A 168 -20.87 -8.83 15.77
N ASN A 169 -20.27 -7.68 16.03
CA ASN A 169 -20.74 -6.37 15.58
C ASN A 169 -19.56 -5.52 15.08
N PRO A 170 -18.95 -5.88 13.93
CA PRO A 170 -17.89 -5.08 13.33
C PRO A 170 -18.39 -3.68 12.97
N PRO A 171 -17.59 -2.62 13.21
CA PRO A 171 -17.93 -1.28 12.76
C PRO A 171 -17.89 -1.22 11.23
N GLU A 172 -18.59 -0.25 10.64
CA GLU A 172 -18.49 0.03 9.21
C GLU A 172 -17.29 0.95 8.97
N LEU A 173 -16.25 0.43 8.32
CA LEU A 173 -15.08 1.18 7.91
C LEU A 173 -15.11 1.39 6.40
N VAL A 174 -15.19 2.65 5.97
CA VAL A 174 -15.19 3.02 4.55
C VAL A 174 -14.01 3.93 4.27
N VAL A 175 -13.16 3.52 3.34
CA VAL A 175 -12.11 4.36 2.78
C VAL A 175 -12.64 5.03 1.53
N THR A 176 -12.54 6.35 1.47
CA THR A 176 -12.83 7.11 0.26
C THR A 176 -11.51 7.44 -0.42
N VAL A 177 -11.40 7.14 -1.72
CA VAL A 177 -10.25 7.51 -2.56
C VAL A 177 -10.80 8.23 -3.79
N GLY A 178 -10.48 9.50 -3.95
CA GLY A 178 -11.15 10.39 -4.90
C GLY A 178 -12.66 10.40 -4.67
N ASN A 179 -13.43 10.00 -5.69
CA ASN A 179 -14.88 9.83 -5.62
C ASN A 179 -15.33 8.38 -5.33
N VAL A 180 -14.39 7.45 -5.15
CA VAL A 180 -14.67 6.02 -4.96
C VAL A 180 -14.73 5.70 -3.48
N LYS A 181 -15.84 5.13 -3.03
CA LYS A 181 -15.99 4.59 -1.68
C LYS A 181 -15.70 3.10 -1.67
N VAL A 182 -14.81 2.68 -0.77
CA VAL A 182 -14.36 1.31 -0.59
C VAL A 182 -14.71 0.89 0.84
N PRO A 183 -15.84 0.19 1.04
CA PRO A 183 -16.11 -0.49 2.30
C PRO A 183 -15.05 -1.57 2.51
N ILE A 184 -14.43 -1.59 3.69
CA ILE A 184 -13.48 -2.65 4.03
C ILE A 184 -14.25 -3.95 4.23
N ALA A 185 -13.83 -5.01 3.53
CA ALA A 185 -14.48 -6.30 3.52
C ALA A 185 -14.42 -6.94 4.91
N LYS A 186 -15.52 -7.59 5.32
CA LYS A 186 -15.68 -8.15 6.68
C LYS A 186 -14.59 -9.15 7.03
N GLU A 187 -14.10 -9.88 6.04
CA GLU A 187 -13.06 -10.91 6.14
C GLU A 187 -11.70 -10.32 6.54
N VAL A 188 -11.46 -9.04 6.27
CA VAL A 188 -10.22 -8.31 6.60
C VAL A 188 -10.44 -7.18 7.58
N MET A 189 -11.64 -7.10 8.18
CA MET A 189 -11.96 -6.14 9.24
C MET A 189 -11.32 -6.48 10.59
N THR A 190 -10.62 -7.60 10.71
CA THR A 190 -9.93 -8.00 11.95
C THR A 190 -8.51 -8.47 11.67
N PHE A 191 -7.53 -7.92 12.39
CA PHE A 191 -6.14 -8.38 12.35
C PHE A 191 -5.90 -9.60 13.25
N GLY A 192 -6.75 -9.78 14.25
CA GLY A 192 -6.60 -10.81 15.27
C GLY A 192 -7.59 -10.61 16.41
N LYS A 193 -7.38 -11.32 17.51
CA LYS A 193 -8.18 -11.14 18.72
C LYS A 193 -7.30 -10.79 19.90
N ASP A 194 -7.81 -9.95 20.80
CA ASP A 194 -7.18 -9.72 22.09
C ASP A 194 -7.42 -10.90 23.05
N SER A 195 -6.86 -10.81 24.26
CA SER A 195 -7.00 -11.84 25.30
C SER A 195 -8.43 -12.05 25.78
N GLU A 196 -9.33 -11.09 25.53
CA GLU A 196 -10.75 -11.15 25.88
C GLU A 196 -11.61 -11.68 24.71
N GLY A 197 -10.99 -12.01 23.59
CA GLY A 197 -11.67 -12.53 22.39
C GLY A 197 -12.34 -11.44 21.55
N ARG A 198 -12.07 -10.16 21.80
CA ARG A 198 -12.54 -9.04 20.97
C ARG A 198 -11.67 -8.93 19.73
N CYS A 199 -12.25 -8.45 18.64
CA CYS A 199 -11.56 -8.35 17.36
C CYS A 199 -10.73 -7.06 17.32
N VAL A 200 -9.50 -7.14 16.81
CA VAL A 200 -8.58 -6.01 16.68
C VAL A 200 -8.83 -5.31 15.35
N LEU A 201 -9.15 -4.02 15.39
CA LEU A 201 -9.38 -3.18 14.21
C LEU A 201 -8.08 -3.09 13.37
N PRO A 202 -8.14 -3.21 12.03
CA PRO A 202 -6.98 -3.16 11.14
C PRO A 202 -6.60 -1.71 10.82
N VAL A 203 -6.58 -0.87 11.85
CA VAL A 203 -6.14 0.53 11.81
C VAL A 203 -5.24 0.74 13.02
N GLN A 204 -3.98 1.12 12.76
CA GLN A 204 -2.95 1.24 13.78
C GLN A 204 -2.19 2.57 13.66
N GLY A 205 -1.94 3.20 14.81
CA GLY A 205 -1.25 4.48 14.92
C GLY A 205 0.12 4.34 15.55
N SER A 206 1.12 5.07 15.06
CA SER A 206 2.43 5.19 15.73
C SER A 206 2.81 6.66 15.90
N ASP A 207 3.55 6.97 16.96
CA ASP A 207 4.10 8.31 17.18
C ASP A 207 5.33 8.57 16.29
N ASP A 208 5.98 7.52 15.78
CA ASP A 208 7.13 7.58 14.87
C ASP A 208 6.72 7.72 13.40
N GLN A 209 5.43 7.60 13.12
CA GLN A 209 4.85 7.56 11.79
C GLN A 209 4.62 8.99 11.27
N GLN A 210 5.50 9.48 10.39
CA GLN A 210 5.48 10.87 9.90
C GLN A 210 4.89 11.04 8.49
N TYR A 211 4.60 9.95 7.77
CA TYR A 211 3.94 10.00 6.47
C TYR A 211 2.41 9.89 6.61
N PRO A 212 1.62 10.35 5.60
CA PRO A 212 0.17 10.24 5.58
C PRO A 212 -0.34 8.82 5.81
N VAL A 213 -1.64 8.67 6.10
CA VAL A 213 -2.25 7.35 6.33
C VAL A 213 -1.98 6.43 5.14
N ALA A 214 -1.36 5.28 5.41
CA ALA A 214 -1.03 4.25 4.44
C ALA A 214 -2.10 3.15 4.44
N LEU A 215 -2.65 2.90 3.26
CA LEU A 215 -3.64 1.88 2.95
C LEU A 215 -2.94 0.56 2.61
N GLY A 216 -2.90 -0.34 3.60
CA GLY A 216 -2.31 -1.65 3.46
C GLY A 216 -3.24 -2.74 2.93
N SER A 217 -2.90 -3.98 3.26
CA SER A 217 -3.61 -5.18 2.86
C SER A 217 -5.12 -5.19 3.13
N PRO A 218 -5.69 -4.59 4.21
CA PRO A 218 -7.14 -4.55 4.40
C PRO A 218 -7.85 -3.77 3.28
N PHE A 219 -7.28 -2.64 2.86
CA PHE A 219 -7.82 -1.87 1.74
C PHE A 219 -7.68 -2.63 0.43
N LEU A 220 -6.49 -3.16 0.14
CA LEU A 220 -6.22 -3.85 -1.12
C LEU A 220 -7.04 -5.15 -1.28
N ALA A 221 -7.25 -5.88 -0.19
CA ALA A 221 -8.10 -7.06 -0.15
C ALA A 221 -9.60 -6.75 -0.25
N SER A 222 -9.98 -5.47 -0.15
CA SER A 222 -11.35 -4.98 -0.33
C SER A 222 -11.63 -4.47 -1.75
N LEU A 223 -10.72 -4.73 -2.69
CA LEU A 223 -10.83 -4.34 -4.10
C LEU A 223 -10.93 -5.56 -5.02
N LYS A 224 -11.66 -5.43 -6.13
CA LYS A 224 -11.50 -6.34 -7.29
C LYS A 224 -10.15 -6.13 -7.95
N SER A 225 -9.75 -4.87 -8.09
CA SER A 225 -8.49 -4.50 -8.72
C SER A 225 -8.13 -3.06 -8.39
N ILE A 226 -6.83 -2.80 -8.27
CA ILE A 226 -6.25 -1.46 -8.36
C ILE A 226 -5.30 -1.43 -9.55
N VAL A 227 -5.46 -0.43 -10.42
CA VAL A 227 -4.64 -0.26 -11.63
C VAL A 227 -3.93 1.07 -11.58
N PHE A 228 -2.62 1.02 -11.76
CA PHE A 228 -1.73 2.16 -11.74
C PHE A 228 -1.30 2.49 -13.16
N ASP A 229 -1.48 3.74 -13.57
CA ASP A 229 -1.04 4.26 -14.86
C ASP A 229 0.09 5.27 -14.61
N TYR A 230 1.31 4.84 -14.94
CA TYR A 230 2.52 5.60 -14.66
C TYR A 230 2.61 6.85 -15.55
N ASP A 231 2.16 6.77 -16.80
CA ASP A 231 2.20 7.91 -17.73
C ASP A 231 1.24 9.01 -17.29
N LYS A 232 0.03 8.62 -16.83
CA LYS A 232 -1.00 9.56 -16.37
C LYS A 232 -0.81 10.05 -14.94
N ARG A 233 0.10 9.44 -14.20
CA ARG A 233 0.21 9.61 -12.74
C ARG A 233 -1.10 9.40 -12.00
N ALA A 234 -1.82 8.35 -12.35
CA ALA A 234 -3.17 8.13 -11.85
C ALA A 234 -3.45 6.67 -11.52
N VAL A 235 -4.40 6.47 -10.64
CA VAL A 235 -4.85 5.17 -10.17
C VAL A 235 -6.34 5.00 -10.46
N SER A 236 -6.73 3.84 -10.96
CA SER A 236 -8.12 3.40 -11.05
C SER A 236 -8.37 2.36 -9.96
N VAL A 237 -9.39 2.61 -9.13
CA VAL A 237 -9.79 1.73 -8.03
C VAL A 237 -11.12 1.09 -8.37
N THR A 238 -11.19 -0.25 -8.30
CA THR A 238 -12.43 -1.02 -8.50
C THR A 238 -12.78 -1.76 -7.21
N PRO A 239 -13.79 -1.32 -6.45
CA PRO A 239 -14.25 -2.01 -5.25
C PRO A 239 -14.81 -3.42 -5.53
N LEU A 240 -14.86 -4.26 -4.49
CA LEU A 240 -15.53 -5.57 -4.50
C LEU A 240 -17.01 -5.53 -4.89
#